data_AF-A0A100VPM6-F1
#
_entry.id   AF-A0A100VPM6-F1
#
_cell.length_a   1.000
_cell.length_b   1.000
_cell.length_c   1.000
_cell.angle_alpha   90.00
_cell.angle_beta   90.00
_cell.angle_gamma   90.00
#
_symmetry.space_group_name_H-M   'P 1'
#
loop_
_entity.id
_entity.type
_entity.pdbx_description
1 polymer ?
#
loop_
_entity_poly.entity_id
_entity_poly.type
_entity_poly.pdbx_seq_one_letter_code
_entity_poly.pdbx_strand_id
1 'polypeptide(L)' 'MDHRESFQEIENAMKQEKKRRMYERYQTLYLYLQGTDIEQISHTINRSAKMVKGKLIYY' A
#
# COMPACT_ATOMS: atom_id res chain seq x y z
N MET A 1 -11.67 10.30 10.17
CA MET A 1 -11.87 9.79 8.81
C MET A 1 -12.09 8.30 8.94
N ASP A 2 -13.27 7.80 8.56
CA ASP A 2 -13.54 6.37 8.64
C ASP A 2 -12.76 5.68 7.51
N HIS A 3 -11.56 5.18 7.81
CA HIS A 3 -10.65 4.59 6.81
C HIS A 3 -11.22 3.36 6.10
N ARG A 4 -12.40 2.88 6.53
CA ARG A 4 -13.10 1.72 5.96
C ARG A 4 -13.44 1.89 4.48
N GLU A 5 -13.88 3.08 4.05
CA GLU A 5 -14.17 3.35 2.64
C GLU A 5 -12.88 3.31 1.80
N SER A 6 -11.82 3.92 2.30
CA SER A 6 -10.50 3.95 1.67
C SER A 6 -9.88 2.55 1.51
N PHE A 7 -10.16 1.65 2.47
CA PHE A 7 -9.73 0.26 2.43
C PHE A 7 -10.39 -0.55 1.32
N GLN A 8 -11.72 -0.45 1.21
CA GLN A 8 -12.50 -1.20 0.22
C GLN A 8 -12.10 -0.79 -1.21
N GLU A 9 -11.85 0.50 -1.42
CA GLU A 9 -11.37 1.04 -2.70
C GLU A 9 -9.99 0.49 -3.08
N ILE A 10 -9.04 0.48 -2.15
CA ILE A 10 -7.69 -0.06 -2.39
C ILE A 10 -7.74 -1.56 -2.67
N GLU A 11 -8.54 -2.31 -1.91
CA GLU A 11 -8.69 -3.75 -2.11
C GLU A 11 -9.28 -4.06 -3.50
N ASN A 12 -10.29 -3.30 -3.92
CA ASN A 12 -10.87 -3.43 -5.25
C ASN A 12 -9.87 -3.05 -6.36
N ALA A 13 -9.10 -1.98 -6.17
CA ALA A 13 -8.06 -1.57 -7.11
C ALA A 13 -6.96 -2.65 -7.25
N MET A 14 -6.55 -3.30 -6.15
CA MET A 14 -5.60 -4.43 -6.20
C MET A 14 -6.13 -5.60 -7.02
N LYS A 15 -7.42 -5.94 -6.90
CA LYS A 15 -8.05 -7.06 -7.63
C LYS A 15 -8.11 -6.83 -9.14
N GLN A 16 -8.26 -5.57 -9.57
CA GLN A 16 -8.43 -5.21 -10.98
C GLN A 16 -7.11 -4.86 -11.68
N GLU A 17 -6.08 -4.48 -10.92
CA GLU A 17 -4.83 -3.97 -11.48
C GLU A 17 -3.93 -5.09 -12.01
N LYS A 18 -3.55 -4.98 -13.29
CA LYS A 18 -2.66 -5.93 -13.99
C LYS A 18 -1.21 -5.45 -14.01
N LYS A 19 -0.99 -4.14 -13.81
CA LYS A 19 0.35 -3.56 -13.78
C LYS A 19 0.98 -3.80 -12.41
N ARG A 20 2.01 -4.64 -12.39
CA ARG A 20 2.82 -4.97 -11.20
C ARG A 20 3.19 -3.74 -10.36
N ARG A 21 3.57 -2.63 -11.01
CA ARG A 21 3.97 -1.39 -10.32
C ARG A 21 2.83 -0.73 -9.54
N MET A 22 1.61 -0.72 -10.10
CA MET A 22 0.44 -0.15 -9.43
C MET A 22 -0.09 -1.11 -8.37
N TYR A 23 -0.08 -2.42 -8.63
CA TYR A 23 -0.38 -3.43 -7.62
C TYR A 23 0.52 -3.27 -6.38
N GLU A 24 1.84 -3.18 -6.55
CA GLU A 24 2.75 -2.95 -5.42
C GLU A 24 2.48 -1.60 -4.70
N ARG A 25 1.98 -0.58 -5.39
CA ARG A 25 1.59 0.70 -4.77
C ARG A 25 0.35 0.52 -3.91
N TYR A 26 -0.70 -0.11 -4.44
CA TYR A 26 -1.91 -0.40 -3.69
C TYR A 26 -1.66 -1.33 -2.51
N GLN A 27 -0.83 -2.36 -2.69
CA GLN A 27 -0.41 -3.24 -1.60
C GLN A 27 0.31 -2.47 -0.47
N THR A 28 1.14 -1.48 -0.82
CA THR A 28 1.82 -0.63 0.17
C THR A 28 0.80 0.18 0.99
N LEU A 29 -0.18 0.77 0.31
CA LEU A 29 -1.24 1.55 0.94
C LEU A 29 -2.14 0.69 1.83
N TYR A 30 -2.50 -0.49 1.35
CA TYR A 30 -3.30 -1.46 2.09
C TYR A 30 -2.64 -1.84 3.42
N LEU A 31 -1.38 -2.25 3.39
CA LEU A 31 -0.65 -2.66 4.60
C LEU A 31 -0.47 -1.48 5.58
N TYR A 32 -0.21 -0.28 5.06
CA TYR A 32 -0.07 0.92 5.88
C TYR A 32 -1.38 1.26 6.60
N LEU A 33 -2.51 1.22 5.89
CA LEU A 33 -3.82 1.43 6.49
C LEU A 33 -4.18 0.37 7.53
N GLN A 34 -3.65 -0.86 7.43
CA GLN A 34 -3.83 -1.91 8.44
C GLN A 34 -3.04 -1.65 9.73
N GLY A 35 -2.23 -0.58 9.77
CA GLY A 35 -1.35 -0.27 10.89
C GLY A 35 -0.03 -1.05 10.85
N THR A 36 0.33 -1.62 9.70
CA THR A 36 1.64 -2.30 9.55
C THR A 36 2.75 -1.26 9.50
N ASP A 37 3.83 -1.49 10.26
CA ASP A 37 4.96 -0.56 10.28
C ASP A 37 5.70 -0.50 8.93
N ILE A 38 6.28 0.65 8.63
CA ILE A 38 7.01 0.89 7.36
C ILE A 38 8.14 -0.11 7.15
N GLU A 39 8.88 -0.51 8.20
CA GLU A 39 9.94 -1.50 8.09
C GLU A 39 9.37 -2.88 7.73
N GLN A 40 8.29 -3.29 8.40
CA GLN A 40 7.60 -4.55 8.10
C GLN A 40 7.02 -4.57 6.68
N ILE A 41 6.43 -3.46 6.22
CA ILE A 41 5.98 -3.31 4.84
C ILE A 41 7.17 -3.46 3.89
N SER A 42 8.29 -2.81 4.18
CA SER A 42 9.48 -2.82 3.34
C SER A 42 10.02 -4.25 3.12
N HIS A 43 10.03 -5.06 4.18
CA HIS A 43 10.36 -6.48 4.10
C HIS A 43 9.32 -7.27 3.31
N THR A 44 8.03 -7.02 3.52
CA THR A 44 6.92 -7.71 2.85
C THR A 44 6.93 -7.51 1.33
N ILE A 45 7.19 -6.28 0.87
CA ILE A 45 7.20 -5.96 -0.57
C ILE A 45 8.60 -6.00 -1.19
N ASN A 46 9.61 -6.40 -0.42
CA ASN A 46 11.03 -6.42 -0.80
C ASN A 46 11.50 -5.09 -1.44
N ARG A 47 11.24 -3.98 -0.75
CA ARG A 47 11.66 -2.62 -1.15
C ARG A 47 12.35 -1.94 0.03
N SER A 48 13.10 -0.87 -0.23
CA SER A 48 13.64 -0.05 0.85
C SER A 48 12.55 0.75 1.54
N ALA A 49 12.71 1.00 2.84
CA ALA A 49 11.82 1.86 3.62
C ALA A 49 11.66 3.26 2.99
N LYS A 50 12.71 3.78 2.33
CA LYS A 50 12.64 5.04 1.56
C LYS A 50 11.62 4.97 0.41
N MET A 51 11.59 3.87 -0.34
CA MET A 51 10.60 3.68 -1.41
C MET A 51 9.18 3.52 -0.86
N VAL A 52 9.02 2.80 0.26
CA VAL A 52 7.73 2.67 0.95
C VAL A 52 7.21 4.05 1.34
N LYS A 53 8.03 4.85 2.05
CA LYS A 53 7.70 6.24 2.39
C LYS A 53 7.31 7.05 1.16
N GLY A 54 8.09 6.94 0.08
CA GLY A 54 7.79 7.64 -1.19
C GLY A 54 6.43 7.29 -1.80
N LYS A 55 5.94 6.06 -1.61
CA LYS A 55 4.61 5.63 -2.07
C LYS A 55 3.48 6.17 -1.19
N LEU A 56 3.76 6.52 0.06
CA LEU A 56 2.82 7.10 1.03
C LEU A 56 2.74 8.63 0.98
N ILE A 57 3.69 9.34 0.37
CA ILE A 57 3.74 10.83 0.35
C ILE A 57 2.46 11.48 -0.20
N TYR A 58 1.72 10.78 -1.05
CA TYR A 58 0.51 11.29 -1.73
C TYR A 58 -0.78 10.67 -1.20
N TYR A 59 -0.74 10.05 -0.02
CA TYR A 59 -1.85 9.36 0.62
C TYR A 59 -1.98 9.82 2.06
#